data_AF-A0A1B6FMY1-F1
#
_entry.id   AF-A0A1B6FMY1-F1
#
_cell.length_a   1.000
_cell.length_b   1.000
_cell.length_c   1.000
_cell.angle_alpha   90.00
_cell.angle_beta   90.00
_cell.angle_gamma   90.00
#
_symmetry.space_group_name_H-M   'P 1'
#
loop_
_entity.id
_entity.type
_entity.pdbx_description
1 polymer ?
#
loop_
_entity_poly.entity_id
_entity_poly.type
_entity_poly.pdbx_seq_one_letter_code
_entity_poly.pdbx_strand_id
1 'polypeptide(L)'
;PLKDVDRTIFQPFLPLIKHHLTKTLSSIHELLKSQVSINLVPEITRLLEVCVQILTDIESLLVYLVSLEQVSVADTFNVPKNIAEIVYHIFIHCQKSQEDYKEAFKVVRSELMCLFHKCHNVQLNLFILLNEKLKFKCTLEDEVQLLLDVIDILSSMGEVVADLDAKSLVEHWKGYVQLTLTYAVYLRSRLYVDRPINYLAININQQLSNIIFTSSDKKVALRSLKITTLELKVLIKLCENYKGYLVDCHRELLNCLISLAMPASQEVAPGVAAQILAGAAPLLTTLIPDPLFLKIYFEYADKLHLCSLDTQVGYCKLNNILLKKLIHLYPKDEEVKELWLK
;
A
#
# COMPACT_ATOMS: atom_id res chain seq x y z
N PRO A 1 -16.04 -31.32 1.77
CA PRO A 1 -14.63 -31.65 1.53
C PRO A 1 -13.67 -30.53 1.93
N LEU A 2 -13.76 -29.32 1.34
CA LEU A 2 -12.85 -28.21 1.69
C LEU A 2 -12.95 -27.79 3.16
N LYS A 3 -14.16 -27.68 3.70
CA LYS A 3 -14.37 -27.41 5.14
C LYS A 3 -13.65 -28.40 6.06
N ASP A 4 -13.70 -29.68 5.70
CA ASP A 4 -13.04 -30.73 6.47
C ASP A 4 -11.51 -30.62 6.34
N VAL A 5 -11.02 -30.32 5.14
CA VAL A 5 -9.60 -30.03 4.87
C VAL A 5 -9.14 -28.79 5.63
N ASP A 6 -9.93 -27.72 5.68
CA ASP A 6 -9.58 -26.52 6.43
C ASP A 6 -9.46 -26.82 7.92
N ARG A 7 -10.45 -27.54 8.49
CA ARG A 7 -10.43 -27.90 9.91
C ARG A 7 -9.34 -28.90 10.28
N THR A 8 -9.11 -29.92 9.46
CA THR A 8 -8.20 -31.03 9.80
C THR A 8 -6.77 -30.80 9.32
N ILE A 9 -6.58 -30.00 8.27
CA ILE A 9 -5.28 -29.77 7.64
C ILE A 9 -4.89 -28.29 7.75
N PHE A 10 -5.65 -27.34 7.20
CA PHE A 10 -5.17 -25.95 7.15
C PHE A 10 -5.04 -25.30 8.53
N GLN A 11 -6.03 -25.52 9.41
CA GLN A 11 -6.07 -24.97 10.76
C GLN A 11 -4.84 -25.36 11.60
N PRO A 12 -4.42 -26.63 11.68
CA PRO A 12 -3.18 -26.97 12.39
C PRO A 12 -1.91 -26.70 11.59
N PHE A 13 -1.87 -26.95 10.28
CA PHE A 13 -0.61 -26.95 9.52
C PHE A 13 -0.17 -25.58 9.03
N LEU A 14 -1.07 -24.67 8.61
CA LEU A 14 -0.65 -23.35 8.13
C LEU A 14 0.04 -22.51 9.22
N PRO A 15 -0.45 -22.48 10.47
CA PRO A 15 0.27 -21.82 11.56
C PRO A 15 1.65 -22.46 11.83
N LEU A 16 1.78 -23.78 11.71
CA LEU A 16 3.06 -24.48 11.86
C LEU A 16 4.05 -24.11 10.74
N ILE A 17 3.58 -24.05 9.49
CA ILE A 17 4.39 -23.61 8.34
C ILE A 17 4.87 -22.17 8.57
N LYS A 18 3.97 -21.27 8.98
CA LYS A 18 4.31 -19.88 9.33
C LYS A 18 5.34 -19.81 10.46
N HIS A 19 5.17 -20.61 11.51
CA HIS A 19 6.12 -20.67 12.62
C HIS A 19 7.50 -21.17 12.16
N HIS A 20 7.53 -22.22 11.35
CA HIS A 20 8.77 -22.77 10.80
C HIS A 20 9.49 -21.74 9.92
N LEU A 21 8.77 -21.07 9.01
CA LEU A 21 9.30 -19.99 8.19
C LEU A 21 9.91 -18.88 9.05
N THR A 22 9.18 -18.39 10.04
CA THR A 22 9.63 -17.32 10.93
C THR A 22 10.89 -17.72 11.70
N LYS A 23 10.96 -18.98 12.15
CA LYS A 23 12.14 -19.55 12.81
C LYS A 23 13.34 -19.66 11.86
N THR A 24 13.11 -20.03 10.60
CA THR A 24 14.14 -20.08 9.56
C THR A 24 14.71 -18.69 9.29
N LEU A 25 13.85 -17.68 9.10
CA LEU A 25 14.28 -16.29 8.95
C LEU A 25 15.03 -15.77 10.18
N SER A 26 14.58 -16.12 11.38
CA SER A 26 15.26 -15.74 12.63
C SER A 26 16.62 -16.40 12.75
N SER A 27 16.75 -17.68 12.35
CA SER A 27 18.04 -18.38 12.31
C SER A 27 19.03 -17.69 11.38
N ILE A 28 18.57 -17.22 10.22
CA ILE A 28 19.42 -16.43 9.30
C ILE A 28 19.91 -15.15 10.00
N HIS A 29 19.01 -14.42 10.68
CA HIS A 29 19.38 -13.20 11.40
C HIS A 29 20.43 -13.45 12.48
N GLU A 30 20.28 -14.52 13.26
CA GLU A 30 21.25 -14.88 14.29
C GLU A 30 22.61 -15.30 13.72
N LEU A 31 22.62 -16.00 12.58
CA LEU A 31 23.87 -16.29 11.85
C LEU A 31 24.55 -14.99 11.39
N LEU A 32 23.81 -14.07 10.80
CA LEU A 32 24.34 -12.77 10.33
C LEU A 32 24.93 -11.91 11.46
N LYS A 33 24.39 -12.01 12.69
CA LYS A 33 24.95 -11.32 13.87
C LYS A 33 26.21 -11.97 14.42
N SER A 34 26.38 -13.28 14.22
CA SER A 34 27.52 -14.01 14.79
C SER A 34 28.82 -13.54 14.14
N GLN A 35 29.75 -12.99 14.93
CA GLN A 35 31.07 -12.51 14.46
C GLN A 35 32.04 -13.65 14.10
N VAL A 36 31.57 -14.90 14.08
CA VAL A 36 32.40 -16.08 13.81
C VAL A 36 32.57 -16.18 12.29
N SER A 37 33.71 -15.70 11.82
CA SER A 37 34.09 -15.50 10.42
C SER A 37 34.28 -16.78 9.59
N ILE A 38 33.71 -17.92 9.98
CA ILE A 38 33.89 -19.19 9.26
C ILE A 38 32.66 -19.47 8.41
N ASN A 39 32.72 -19.03 7.15
CA ASN A 39 31.90 -19.45 6.00
C ASN A 39 30.41 -19.77 6.31
N LEU A 40 29.67 -18.78 6.80
CA LEU A 40 28.23 -18.88 7.09
C LEU A 40 27.34 -18.88 5.83
N VAL A 41 27.91 -18.50 4.69
CA VAL A 41 27.19 -18.34 3.41
C VAL A 41 26.44 -19.61 2.98
N PRO A 42 27.04 -20.83 2.99
CA PRO A 42 26.33 -22.03 2.57
C PRO A 42 25.10 -22.34 3.43
N GLU A 43 25.19 -22.09 4.74
CA GLU A 43 24.07 -22.30 5.65
C GLU A 43 22.97 -21.25 5.45
N ILE A 44 23.33 -19.99 5.22
CA ILE A 44 22.37 -18.93 4.88
C ILE A 44 21.67 -19.25 3.55
N THR A 45 22.42 -19.65 2.51
CA THR A 45 21.87 -20.09 1.22
C THR A 45 20.89 -21.24 1.42
N ARG A 46 21.27 -22.27 2.18
CA ARG A 46 20.40 -23.41 2.49
C ARG A 46 19.10 -22.99 3.19
N LEU A 47 19.17 -22.06 4.14
CA LEU A 47 17.99 -21.56 4.86
C LEU A 47 17.08 -20.71 3.94
N LEU A 48 17.66 -19.91 3.03
CA LEU A 48 16.91 -19.18 2.01
C LEU A 48 16.20 -20.15 1.04
N GLU A 49 16.87 -21.22 0.62
CA GLU A 49 16.27 -22.27 -0.21
C GLU A 49 15.08 -22.94 0.48
N VAL A 50 15.17 -23.20 1.79
CA VAL A 50 14.04 -23.71 2.58
C VAL A 50 12.85 -22.74 2.53
N CYS A 51 13.08 -21.43 2.67
CA CYS A 51 12.03 -20.43 2.53
C CYS A 51 11.39 -20.45 1.13
N VAL A 52 12.20 -20.58 0.07
CA VAL A 52 11.72 -20.69 -1.32
C VAL A 52 10.87 -21.95 -1.51
N GLN A 53 11.27 -23.09 -0.93
CA GLN A 53 10.50 -24.32 -1.02
C GLN A 53 9.15 -24.20 -0.32
N ILE A 54 9.12 -23.62 0.89
CA ILE A 54 7.87 -23.33 1.60
C ILE A 54 6.92 -22.49 0.75
N LEU A 55 7.42 -21.43 0.11
CA LEU A 55 6.61 -20.60 -0.78
C LEU A 55 6.17 -21.36 -2.03
N THR A 56 6.95 -22.33 -2.51
CA THR A 56 6.56 -23.19 -3.64
C THR A 56 5.36 -24.07 -3.30
N ASP A 57 5.35 -24.64 -2.10
CA ASP A 57 4.26 -25.49 -1.64
C ASP A 57 3.00 -24.65 -1.38
N ILE A 58 3.16 -23.44 -0.81
CA ILE A 58 2.05 -22.48 -0.63
C ILE A 58 1.50 -22.01 -1.98
N GLU A 59 2.36 -21.69 -2.95
CA GLU A 59 1.92 -21.32 -4.29
C GLU A 59 1.09 -22.44 -4.93
N SER A 60 1.54 -23.70 -4.81
CA SER A 60 0.81 -24.85 -5.34
C SER A 60 -0.59 -24.98 -4.72
N LEU A 61 -0.70 -24.77 -3.40
CA LEU A 61 -1.99 -24.72 -2.71
C LEU A 61 -2.88 -23.58 -3.23
N LEU A 62 -2.34 -22.38 -3.38
CA LEU A 62 -3.09 -21.24 -3.90
C LEU A 62 -3.57 -21.47 -5.33
N VAL A 63 -2.70 -21.99 -6.21
CA VAL A 63 -3.06 -22.33 -7.60
C VAL A 63 -4.19 -23.34 -7.63
N TYR A 64 -4.15 -24.37 -6.76
CA TYR A 64 -5.25 -25.30 -6.62
C TYR A 64 -6.55 -24.59 -6.21
N LEU A 65 -6.53 -23.78 -5.15
CA LEU A 65 -7.72 -23.06 -4.69
C LEU A 65 -8.27 -22.07 -5.73
N VAL A 66 -7.38 -21.42 -6.48
CA VAL A 66 -7.74 -20.52 -7.58
C VAL A 66 -8.36 -21.29 -8.76
N SER A 67 -7.92 -22.51 -9.01
CA SER A 67 -8.49 -23.37 -10.08
C SER A 67 -9.91 -23.83 -9.78
N LEU A 68 -10.33 -23.79 -8.51
CA LEU A 68 -11.70 -24.07 -8.14
C LEU A 68 -12.64 -22.96 -8.64
N GLU A 69 -13.94 -23.26 -8.62
CA GLU A 69 -14.98 -22.25 -8.78
C GLU A 69 -15.00 -21.29 -7.57
N GLN A 70 -16.09 -20.56 -7.37
CA GLN A 70 -16.21 -19.71 -6.18
C GLN A 70 -16.21 -20.57 -4.91
N VAL A 71 -15.38 -20.19 -3.93
CA VAL A 71 -15.21 -20.88 -2.66
C VAL A 71 -15.70 -19.98 -1.53
N SER A 72 -16.51 -20.52 -0.62
CA SER A 72 -16.92 -19.81 0.59
C SER A 72 -15.71 -19.67 1.51
N VAL A 73 -15.45 -18.47 2.05
CA VAL A 73 -14.32 -18.29 2.98
C VAL A 73 -14.46 -19.15 4.24
N ALA A 74 -15.69 -19.45 4.67
CA ALA A 74 -15.94 -20.41 5.75
C ALA A 74 -15.34 -21.82 5.51
N ASP A 75 -15.14 -22.22 4.26
CA ASP A 75 -14.57 -23.52 3.90
C ASP A 75 -13.02 -23.48 3.79
N THR A 76 -12.42 -22.30 3.91
CA THR A 76 -10.97 -22.04 3.81
C THR A 76 -10.52 -20.97 4.80
N PHE A 77 -11.18 -20.89 5.96
CA PHE A 77 -11.11 -19.76 6.89
C PHE A 77 -9.68 -19.47 7.35
N ASN A 78 -8.85 -20.50 7.46
CA ASN A 78 -7.48 -20.39 7.94
C ASN A 78 -6.48 -19.99 6.83
N VAL A 79 -6.88 -20.00 5.56
CA VAL A 79 -6.00 -19.78 4.41
C VAL A 79 -5.62 -18.30 4.23
N PRO A 80 -6.57 -17.35 4.10
CA PRO A 80 -6.27 -15.96 3.77
C PRO A 80 -5.25 -15.30 4.70
N LYS A 81 -5.49 -15.37 6.00
CA LYS A 81 -4.69 -14.68 7.02
C LYS A 81 -3.30 -15.28 7.14
N ASN A 82 -3.19 -16.61 7.27
CA ASN A 82 -1.88 -17.24 7.44
C ASN A 82 -0.97 -17.04 6.22
N ILE A 83 -1.52 -17.11 5.01
CA ILE A 83 -0.73 -16.86 3.79
C ILE A 83 -0.34 -15.38 3.69
N ALA A 84 -1.25 -14.45 3.99
CA ALA A 84 -0.91 -13.02 4.02
C ALA A 84 0.24 -12.72 5.00
N GLU A 85 0.21 -13.29 6.20
CA GLU A 85 1.27 -13.15 7.21
C GLU A 85 2.61 -13.75 6.73
N ILE A 86 2.58 -14.93 6.10
CA ILE A 86 3.77 -15.56 5.53
C ILE A 86 4.42 -14.66 4.48
N VAL A 87 3.63 -14.17 3.52
CA VAL A 87 4.10 -13.26 2.47
C VAL A 87 4.66 -11.97 3.09
N TYR A 88 3.98 -11.42 4.09
CA TYR A 88 4.41 -10.21 4.79
C TYR A 88 5.78 -10.37 5.47
N HIS A 89 5.99 -11.48 6.20
CA HIS A 89 7.27 -11.74 6.85
C HIS A 89 8.44 -11.89 5.88
N ILE A 90 8.20 -12.48 4.70
CA ILE A 90 9.23 -12.60 3.67
C ILE A 90 9.54 -11.24 3.04
N PHE A 91 8.54 -10.41 2.75
CA PHE A 91 8.81 -9.07 2.25
C PHE A 91 9.57 -8.21 3.25
N ILE A 92 9.26 -8.27 4.55
CA ILE A 92 10.05 -7.58 5.58
C ILE A 92 11.51 -8.02 5.53
N HIS A 93 11.74 -9.33 5.44
CA HIS A 93 13.09 -9.88 5.38
C HIS A 93 13.84 -9.41 4.13
N CYS A 94 13.18 -9.45 2.96
CA CYS A 94 13.75 -8.92 1.72
C CYS A 94 14.05 -7.41 1.82
N GLN A 95 13.17 -6.61 2.42
CA GLN A 95 13.32 -5.16 2.56
C GLN A 95 14.58 -4.81 3.36
N LYS A 96 14.81 -5.54 4.46
CA LYS A 96 15.96 -5.32 5.35
C LYS A 96 17.24 -6.01 4.89
N SER A 97 17.15 -6.89 3.89
CA SER A 97 18.26 -7.77 3.51
C SER A 97 19.55 -7.02 3.14
N GLN A 98 19.45 -5.86 2.48
CA GLN A 98 20.63 -5.08 2.11
C GLN A 98 21.40 -4.58 3.35
N GLU A 99 20.70 -4.19 4.41
CA GLU A 99 21.29 -3.70 5.66
C GLU A 99 21.74 -4.85 6.56
N ASP A 100 20.92 -5.88 6.69
CA ASP A 100 21.16 -7.01 7.60
C ASP A 100 22.31 -7.90 7.11
N TYR A 101 22.43 -8.14 5.80
CA TYR A 101 23.41 -9.07 5.24
C TYR A 101 24.79 -8.45 5.00
N LYS A 102 24.88 -7.13 4.86
CA LYS A 102 26.13 -6.38 4.63
C LYS A 102 26.98 -7.02 3.52
N GLU A 103 28.20 -7.45 3.80
CA GLU A 103 29.09 -8.06 2.79
C GLU A 103 28.55 -9.40 2.23
N ALA A 104 27.79 -10.16 3.02
CA ALA A 104 27.17 -11.40 2.56
C ALA A 104 26.10 -11.14 1.49
N PHE A 105 25.50 -9.95 1.45
CA PHE A 105 24.44 -9.59 0.50
C PHE A 105 24.88 -9.82 -0.94
N LYS A 106 26.11 -9.43 -1.29
CA LYS A 106 26.64 -9.58 -2.65
C LYS A 106 26.75 -11.04 -3.07
N VAL A 107 27.02 -11.94 -2.11
CA VAL A 107 27.25 -13.36 -2.35
C VAL A 107 25.92 -14.10 -2.50
N VAL A 108 24.94 -13.84 -1.64
CA VAL A 108 23.63 -14.52 -1.62
C VAL A 108 22.52 -13.74 -2.35
N ARG A 109 22.91 -12.77 -3.18
CA ARG A 109 21.97 -11.87 -3.87
C ARG A 109 21.01 -12.64 -4.76
N SER A 110 21.50 -13.66 -5.46
CA SER A 110 20.69 -14.51 -6.36
C SER A 110 19.56 -15.20 -5.61
N GLU A 111 19.85 -15.72 -4.42
CA GLU A 111 18.94 -16.45 -3.55
C GLU A 111 17.90 -15.52 -2.95
N LEU A 112 18.31 -14.33 -2.50
CA LEU A 112 17.39 -13.28 -2.04
C LEU A 112 16.45 -12.82 -3.16
N MET A 113 16.96 -12.64 -4.38
CA MET A 113 16.13 -12.30 -5.54
C MET A 113 15.17 -13.44 -5.91
N CYS A 114 15.62 -14.68 -5.82
CA CYS A 114 14.76 -15.86 -6.02
C CYS A 114 13.63 -15.91 -4.99
N LEU A 115 13.95 -15.68 -3.72
CA LEU A 115 12.99 -15.60 -2.63
C LEU A 115 11.96 -14.48 -2.85
N PHE A 116 12.43 -13.28 -3.22
CA PHE A 116 11.55 -12.15 -3.53
C PHE A 116 10.60 -12.46 -4.69
N HIS A 117 11.11 -12.94 -5.83
CA HIS A 117 10.26 -13.26 -6.97
C HIS A 117 9.24 -14.35 -6.64
N LYS A 118 9.63 -15.35 -5.86
CA LYS A 118 8.71 -16.41 -5.44
C LYS A 118 7.62 -15.88 -4.52
N CYS A 119 7.99 -15.06 -3.53
CA CYS A 119 7.05 -14.39 -2.63
C CYS A 119 6.06 -13.51 -3.40
N HIS A 120 6.55 -12.78 -4.39
CA HIS A 120 5.73 -11.97 -5.27
C HIS A 120 4.70 -12.80 -6.08
N ASN A 121 5.08 -13.96 -6.62
CA ASN A 121 4.12 -14.83 -7.29
C ASN A 121 3.04 -15.37 -6.33
N VAL A 122 3.43 -15.75 -5.11
CA VAL A 122 2.48 -16.15 -4.05
C VAL A 122 1.51 -15.01 -3.74
N GLN A 123 2.00 -13.78 -3.63
CA GLN A 123 1.18 -12.59 -3.41
C GLN A 123 0.16 -12.37 -4.54
N LEU A 124 0.56 -12.52 -5.81
CA LEU A 124 -0.35 -12.38 -6.94
C LEU A 124 -1.47 -13.43 -6.89
N ASN A 125 -1.13 -14.70 -6.64
CA ASN A 125 -2.11 -15.76 -6.48
C ASN A 125 -3.02 -15.55 -5.27
N LEU A 126 -2.51 -14.99 -4.18
CA LEU A 126 -3.31 -14.59 -3.02
C LEU A 126 -4.32 -13.50 -3.41
N PHE A 127 -3.92 -12.48 -4.18
CA PHE A 127 -4.87 -11.46 -4.62
C PHE A 127 -5.93 -12.01 -5.57
N ILE A 128 -5.59 -12.93 -6.48
CA ILE A 128 -6.57 -13.60 -7.35
C ILE A 128 -7.56 -14.38 -6.47
N LEU A 129 -7.06 -15.15 -5.49
CA LEU A 129 -7.89 -15.88 -4.55
C LEU A 129 -8.86 -14.95 -3.79
N LEU A 130 -8.35 -13.87 -3.21
CA LEU A 130 -9.15 -12.93 -2.40
C LEU A 130 -10.17 -12.12 -3.21
N ASN A 131 -9.79 -11.65 -4.41
CA ASN A 131 -10.63 -10.76 -5.21
C ASN A 131 -11.62 -11.49 -6.11
N GLU A 132 -11.27 -12.69 -6.61
CA GLU A 132 -12.03 -13.34 -7.67
C GLU A 132 -12.71 -14.63 -7.21
N LYS A 133 -12.11 -15.35 -6.25
CA LYS A 133 -12.49 -16.74 -5.95
C LYS A 133 -13.16 -16.89 -4.58
N LEU A 134 -12.66 -16.22 -3.55
CA LEU A 134 -13.24 -16.27 -2.22
C LEU A 134 -14.48 -15.37 -2.11
N LYS A 135 -15.52 -15.93 -1.48
CA LYS A 135 -16.72 -15.20 -1.11
C LYS A 135 -16.81 -15.06 0.39
N PHE A 136 -16.76 -13.81 0.83
CA PHE A 136 -17.04 -13.42 2.21
C PHE A 136 -18.53 -13.14 2.36
N LYS A 137 -19.18 -13.82 3.28
CA LYS A 137 -20.55 -13.54 3.74
C LYS A 137 -20.47 -12.50 4.83
N CYS A 138 -20.44 -11.23 4.44
CA CYS A 138 -20.32 -10.10 5.36
C CYS A 138 -21.53 -9.88 6.30
N THR A 139 -22.52 -10.76 6.28
CA THR A 139 -23.55 -10.87 7.34
C THR A 139 -23.06 -11.64 8.57
N LEU A 140 -21.94 -12.35 8.46
CA LEU A 140 -21.30 -13.10 9.55
C LEU A 140 -20.11 -12.32 10.08
N GLU A 141 -20.15 -12.01 11.38
CA GLU A 141 -19.15 -11.14 12.02
C GLU A 141 -17.73 -11.72 11.97
N ASP A 142 -17.57 -13.02 12.19
CA ASP A 142 -16.25 -13.69 12.13
C ASP A 142 -15.61 -13.57 10.74
N GLU A 143 -16.41 -13.61 9.66
CA GLU A 143 -15.90 -13.46 8.29
C GLU A 143 -15.52 -12.00 7.99
N VAL A 144 -16.26 -11.03 8.52
CA VAL A 144 -15.90 -9.61 8.42
C VAL A 144 -14.61 -9.33 9.20
N GLN A 145 -14.47 -9.89 10.41
CA GLN A 145 -13.26 -9.72 11.19
C GLN A 145 -12.04 -10.36 10.51
N LEU A 146 -12.19 -11.56 9.94
CA LEU A 146 -11.13 -12.17 9.13
C LEU A 146 -10.73 -11.28 7.95
N LEU A 147 -11.70 -10.69 7.24
CA LEU A 147 -11.43 -9.78 6.13
C LEU A 147 -10.68 -8.53 6.58
N LEU A 148 -11.07 -7.93 7.71
CA LEU A 148 -10.38 -6.77 8.29
C LEU A 148 -8.93 -7.10 8.66
N ASP A 149 -8.70 -8.23 9.32
CA ASP A 149 -7.36 -8.70 9.67
C ASP A 149 -6.48 -8.88 8.43
N VAL A 150 -7.03 -9.50 7.38
CA VAL A 150 -6.30 -9.69 6.10
C VAL A 150 -5.99 -8.34 5.45
N ILE A 151 -6.94 -7.41 5.42
CA ILE A 151 -6.74 -6.08 4.83
C ILE A 151 -5.68 -5.29 5.61
N ASP A 152 -5.65 -5.36 6.93
CA ASP A 152 -4.63 -4.67 7.75
C ASP A 152 -3.20 -5.20 7.47
N ILE A 153 -3.06 -6.53 7.34
CA ILE A 153 -1.79 -7.14 6.92
C ILE A 153 -1.39 -6.67 5.53
N LEU A 154 -2.34 -6.67 4.57
CA LEU A 154 -2.07 -6.21 3.21
C LEU A 154 -1.71 -4.71 3.18
N SER A 155 -2.39 -3.86 3.95
CA SER A 155 -2.04 -2.45 4.08
C SER A 155 -0.59 -2.27 4.54
N SER A 156 -0.20 -2.99 5.59
CA SER A 156 1.18 -2.98 6.11
C SER A 156 2.19 -3.48 5.08
N MET A 157 1.80 -4.46 4.26
CA MET A 157 2.65 -5.02 3.21
C MET A 157 2.87 -4.02 2.06
N GLY A 158 1.89 -3.18 1.73
CA GLY A 158 2.06 -2.12 0.73
C GLY A 158 3.20 -1.16 1.06
N GLU A 159 3.37 -0.84 2.35
CA GLU A 159 4.47 -0.01 2.84
C GLU A 159 5.84 -0.68 2.64
N VAL A 160 5.93 -1.97 2.95
CA VAL A 160 7.16 -2.78 2.83
C VAL A 160 7.58 -2.98 1.37
N VAL A 161 6.62 -3.21 0.48
CA VAL A 161 6.89 -3.51 -0.93
C VAL A 161 7.39 -2.26 -1.69
N ALA A 162 7.08 -1.05 -1.21
CA ALA A 162 7.45 0.18 -1.90
C ALA A 162 8.96 0.37 -2.06
N ASP A 163 9.74 -0.12 -1.10
CA ASP A 163 11.21 -0.04 -1.12
C ASP A 163 11.86 -1.18 -1.92
N LEU A 164 11.08 -2.20 -2.32
CA LEU A 164 11.60 -3.40 -2.98
C LEU A 164 11.57 -3.30 -4.50
N ASP A 165 10.38 -3.13 -5.07
CA ASP A 165 10.20 -3.07 -6.52
C ASP A 165 8.92 -2.33 -6.92
N ALA A 166 9.06 -1.47 -7.92
CA ALA A 166 7.97 -0.64 -8.42
C ALA A 166 6.84 -1.44 -9.07
N LYS A 167 7.15 -2.57 -9.74
CA LYS A 167 6.10 -3.40 -10.37
C LYS A 167 5.30 -4.12 -9.29
N SER A 168 5.97 -4.71 -8.31
CA SER A 168 5.32 -5.36 -7.17
C SER A 168 4.47 -4.38 -6.36
N LEU A 169 4.93 -3.15 -6.16
CA LEU A 169 4.16 -2.09 -5.51
C LEU A 169 2.86 -1.78 -6.25
N VAL A 170 2.94 -1.64 -7.58
CA VAL A 170 1.79 -1.36 -8.44
C VAL A 170 0.76 -2.48 -8.37
N GLU A 171 1.21 -3.73 -8.45
CA GLU A 171 0.35 -4.91 -8.41
C GLU A 171 -0.27 -5.09 -7.02
N HIS A 172 0.51 -4.81 -5.96
CA HIS A 172 0.03 -4.78 -4.58
C HIS A 172 -1.15 -3.82 -4.40
N TRP A 173 -0.95 -2.53 -4.71
CA TRP A 173 -1.99 -1.54 -4.47
C TRP A 173 -3.24 -1.74 -5.32
N LYS A 174 -3.09 -2.29 -6.54
CA LYS A 174 -4.24 -2.69 -7.36
C LYS A 174 -5.08 -3.77 -6.68
N GLY A 175 -4.43 -4.84 -6.22
CA GLY A 175 -5.12 -5.94 -5.53
C GLY A 175 -5.76 -5.50 -4.22
N TYR A 176 -5.06 -4.64 -3.45
CA TYR A 176 -5.57 -4.03 -2.21
C TYR A 176 -6.81 -3.17 -2.45
N VAL A 177 -6.75 -2.23 -3.40
CA VAL A 177 -7.88 -1.37 -3.74
C VAL A 177 -9.05 -2.21 -4.21
N GLN A 178 -8.85 -3.15 -5.14
CA GLN A 178 -9.94 -4.00 -5.62
C GLN A 178 -10.66 -4.74 -4.48
N LEU A 179 -9.93 -5.25 -3.49
CA LEU A 179 -10.51 -5.96 -2.36
C LEU A 179 -11.34 -5.02 -1.47
N THR A 180 -10.74 -3.89 -1.09
CA THR A 180 -11.42 -2.89 -0.26
C THR A 180 -12.62 -2.25 -0.96
N LEU A 181 -12.61 -2.12 -2.29
CA LEU A 181 -13.73 -1.66 -3.10
C LEU A 181 -14.87 -2.69 -3.11
N THR A 182 -14.53 -3.97 -3.30
CA THR A 182 -15.50 -5.07 -3.40
C THR A 182 -16.36 -5.18 -2.15
N TYR A 183 -15.77 -4.95 -0.97
CA TYR A 183 -16.45 -5.07 0.32
C TYR A 183 -16.70 -3.72 1.02
N ALA A 184 -16.56 -2.59 0.31
CA ALA A 184 -16.60 -1.25 0.89
C ALA A 184 -17.83 -0.96 1.78
N VAL A 185 -19.02 -1.46 1.37
CA VAL A 185 -20.28 -1.26 2.13
C VAL A 185 -20.17 -1.81 3.57
N TYR A 186 -19.44 -2.91 3.75
CA TYR A 186 -19.27 -3.56 5.05
C TYR A 186 -18.03 -3.06 5.82
N LEU A 187 -17.09 -2.42 5.12
CA LEU A 187 -15.80 -2.00 5.68
C LEU A 187 -15.74 -0.53 6.09
N ARG A 188 -16.51 0.36 5.46
CA ARG A 188 -16.39 1.82 5.62
C ARG A 188 -16.26 2.34 7.05
N SER A 189 -17.09 1.84 7.98
CA SER A 189 -17.09 2.27 9.39
C SER A 189 -16.14 1.49 10.30
N ARG A 190 -15.40 0.51 9.74
CA ARG A 190 -14.62 -0.48 10.50
C ARG A 190 -13.16 -0.56 10.07
N LEU A 191 -12.86 -0.17 8.84
CA LEU A 191 -11.52 -0.20 8.29
C LEU A 191 -10.77 1.08 8.68
N TYR A 192 -9.57 0.92 9.24
CA TYR A 192 -8.60 1.99 9.43
C TYR A 192 -7.98 2.39 8.10
N VAL A 193 -8.76 3.08 7.26
CA VAL A 193 -8.35 3.53 5.92
C VAL A 193 -7.35 4.68 5.99
N ASP A 194 -7.21 5.31 7.14
CA ASP A 194 -6.29 6.40 7.40
C ASP A 194 -4.84 6.00 7.26
N ARG A 195 -4.46 4.82 7.73
CA ARG A 195 -3.10 4.31 7.59
C ARG A 195 -2.61 4.24 6.13
N PRO A 196 -3.27 3.50 5.22
CA PRO A 196 -2.83 3.43 3.83
C PRO A 196 -2.94 4.77 3.10
N ILE A 197 -3.95 5.60 3.42
CA ILE A 197 -4.09 6.93 2.83
C ILE A 197 -2.94 7.86 3.25
N ASN A 198 -2.63 7.90 4.55
CA ASN A 198 -1.54 8.71 5.08
C ASN A 198 -0.20 8.27 4.50
N TYR A 199 0.05 6.95 4.45
CA TYR A 199 1.24 6.41 3.81
C TYR A 199 1.37 6.86 2.35
N LEU A 200 0.33 6.65 1.53
CA LEU A 200 0.34 7.02 0.12
C LEU A 200 0.54 8.54 -0.06
N ALA A 201 -0.14 9.36 0.74
CA ALA A 201 -0.01 10.80 0.68
C ALA A 201 1.41 11.27 1.03
N ILE A 202 2.02 10.71 2.08
CA ILE A 202 3.40 11.00 2.47
C ILE A 202 4.39 10.53 1.39
N ASN A 203 4.22 9.32 0.86
CA ASN A 203 5.11 8.78 -0.17
C ASN A 203 5.05 9.60 -1.47
N ILE A 204 3.83 9.97 -1.90
CA ILE A 204 3.63 10.87 -3.05
C ILE A 204 4.32 12.21 -2.81
N ASN A 205 4.17 12.80 -1.62
CA ASN A 205 4.85 14.05 -1.27
C ASN A 205 6.37 13.93 -1.39
N GLN A 206 6.96 12.88 -0.81
CA GLN A 206 8.40 12.66 -0.85
C GLN A 206 8.90 12.45 -2.29
N GLN A 207 8.19 11.66 -3.09
CA GLN A 207 8.54 11.44 -4.49
C GLN A 207 8.44 12.73 -5.32
N LEU A 208 7.40 13.53 -5.13
CA LEU A 208 7.25 14.82 -5.81
C LEU A 208 8.37 15.79 -5.41
N SER A 209 8.69 15.90 -4.12
CA SER A 209 9.81 16.70 -3.66
C SER A 209 11.12 16.26 -4.32
N ASN A 210 11.37 14.94 -4.41
CA ASN A 210 12.56 14.43 -5.07
C ASN A 210 12.59 14.78 -6.57
N ILE A 211 11.46 14.67 -7.27
CA ILE A 211 11.34 15.02 -8.70
C ILE A 211 11.53 16.53 -8.92
N ILE A 212 10.99 17.38 -8.04
CA ILE A 212 11.00 18.84 -8.22
C ILE A 212 12.37 19.44 -7.84
N PHE A 213 12.97 18.97 -6.75
CA PHE A 213 14.13 19.62 -6.13
C PHE A 213 15.46 18.88 -6.29
N THR A 214 15.44 17.56 -6.55
CA THR A 214 16.67 16.74 -6.45
C THR A 214 17.06 15.99 -7.72
N SER A 215 16.14 15.72 -8.63
CA SER A 215 16.42 14.83 -9.77
C SER A 215 17.12 15.58 -10.92
N SER A 216 18.44 15.41 -11.05
CA SER A 216 19.19 15.81 -12.26
C SER A 216 19.05 14.80 -13.41
N ASP A 217 18.69 13.54 -13.10
CA ASP A 217 18.46 12.48 -14.09
C ASP A 217 16.98 12.40 -14.52
N LYS A 218 16.72 12.82 -15.76
CA LYS A 218 15.40 12.78 -16.39
C LYS A 218 14.77 11.38 -16.44
N LYS A 219 15.57 10.32 -16.59
CA LYS A 219 15.06 8.94 -16.70
C LYS A 219 14.56 8.44 -15.35
N VAL A 220 15.29 8.76 -14.28
CA VAL A 220 14.88 8.45 -12.90
C VAL A 220 13.63 9.25 -12.54
N ALA A 221 13.61 10.55 -12.84
CA ALA A 221 12.45 11.41 -12.60
C ALA A 221 11.17 10.90 -13.29
N LEU A 222 11.27 10.49 -14.56
CA LEU A 222 10.14 9.92 -15.32
C LEU A 222 9.67 8.58 -14.76
N ARG A 223 10.58 7.75 -14.23
CA ARG A 223 10.19 6.48 -13.57
C ARG A 223 9.45 6.77 -12.27
N SER A 224 9.99 7.65 -11.42
CA SER A 224 9.35 8.06 -10.17
C SER A 224 7.97 8.64 -10.42
N LEU A 225 7.82 9.54 -11.41
CA LEU A 225 6.54 10.13 -11.77
C LEU A 225 5.46 9.09 -12.14
N LYS A 226 5.84 8.02 -12.86
CA LYS A 226 4.91 6.95 -13.22
C LYS A 226 4.40 6.21 -11.98
N ILE A 227 5.28 5.98 -11.01
CA ILE A 227 4.94 5.36 -9.72
C ILE A 227 4.01 6.29 -8.94
N THR A 228 4.41 7.56 -8.77
CA THR A 228 3.61 8.60 -8.10
C THR A 228 2.22 8.72 -8.72
N THR A 229 2.12 8.69 -10.05
CA THR A 229 0.83 8.77 -10.76
C THR A 229 -0.07 7.58 -10.46
N LEU A 230 0.52 6.39 -10.29
CA LEU A 230 -0.24 5.19 -9.95
C LEU A 230 -0.71 5.23 -8.50
N GLU A 231 0.18 5.58 -7.57
CA GLU A 231 -0.15 5.74 -6.15
C GLU A 231 -1.22 6.82 -5.95
N LEU A 232 -1.16 7.90 -6.72
CA LEU A 232 -2.18 8.95 -6.69
C LEU A 232 -3.55 8.44 -7.15
N LYS A 233 -3.61 7.56 -8.16
CA LYS A 233 -4.87 6.91 -8.56
C LYS A 233 -5.43 6.00 -7.47
N VAL A 234 -4.56 5.26 -6.78
CA VAL A 234 -4.91 4.41 -5.63
C VAL A 234 -5.45 5.28 -4.50
N LEU A 235 -4.75 6.36 -4.14
CA LEU A 235 -5.14 7.32 -3.13
C LEU A 235 -6.51 7.95 -3.44
N ILE A 236 -6.71 8.45 -4.67
CA ILE A 236 -8.00 8.99 -5.13
C ILE A 236 -9.10 7.97 -4.94
N LYS A 237 -8.86 6.73 -5.36
CA LYS A 237 -9.88 5.69 -5.33
C LYS A 237 -10.27 5.29 -3.91
N LEU A 238 -9.31 5.24 -2.99
CA LEU A 238 -9.57 5.04 -1.56
C LEU A 238 -10.38 6.20 -0.98
N CYS A 239 -9.99 7.45 -1.25
CA CYS A 239 -10.71 8.63 -0.78
C CYS A 239 -12.16 8.65 -1.27
N GLU A 240 -12.39 8.41 -2.56
CA GLU A 240 -13.74 8.36 -3.14
C GLU A 240 -14.61 7.29 -2.47
N ASN A 241 -14.06 6.09 -2.24
CA ASN A 241 -14.83 4.98 -1.73
C ASN A 241 -15.13 5.06 -0.23
N TYR A 242 -14.26 5.74 0.51
CA TYR A 242 -14.37 5.93 1.96
C TYR A 242 -14.72 7.38 2.32
N LYS A 243 -15.34 8.13 1.40
CA LYS A 243 -15.87 9.48 1.65
C LYS A 243 -16.75 9.48 2.92
N GLY A 244 -16.49 10.44 3.81
CA GLY A 244 -17.14 10.54 5.13
C GLY A 244 -16.46 9.72 6.24
N TYR A 245 -15.42 8.95 5.92
CA TYR A 245 -14.64 8.13 6.85
C TYR A 245 -13.14 8.47 6.80
N LEU A 246 -12.79 9.69 6.37
CA LEU A 246 -11.40 10.13 6.14
C LEU A 246 -10.78 10.91 7.31
N VAL A 247 -11.38 10.83 8.51
CA VAL A 247 -11.17 11.73 9.66
C VAL A 247 -9.68 12.05 9.89
N ASP A 248 -8.84 11.03 10.04
CA ASP A 248 -7.42 11.16 10.42
C ASP A 248 -6.45 11.30 9.23
N CYS A 249 -6.98 11.54 8.02
CA CYS A 249 -6.19 11.65 6.79
C CYS A 249 -6.04 13.08 6.26
N HIS A 250 -6.93 13.97 6.69
CA HIS A 250 -7.14 15.28 6.04
C HIS A 250 -5.87 16.13 5.98
N ARG A 251 -5.02 16.05 7.01
CA ARG A 251 -3.76 16.79 7.06
C ARG A 251 -2.78 16.31 5.98
N GLU A 252 -2.57 15.01 5.85
CA GLU A 252 -1.66 14.48 4.84
C GLU A 252 -2.23 14.61 3.43
N LEU A 253 -3.55 14.50 3.27
CA LEU A 253 -4.23 14.81 2.01
C LEU A 253 -4.07 16.28 1.60
N LEU A 254 -4.15 17.22 2.55
CA LEU A 254 -3.88 18.63 2.28
C LEU A 254 -2.42 18.85 1.88
N ASN A 255 -1.46 18.27 2.61
CA ASN A 255 -0.04 18.34 2.25
C ASN A 255 0.20 17.79 0.84
N CYS A 256 -0.44 16.66 0.50
CA CYS A 256 -0.43 16.06 -0.84
C CYS A 256 -0.95 17.04 -1.90
N LEU A 257 -2.11 17.65 -1.68
CA LEU A 257 -2.69 18.64 -2.59
C LEU A 257 -1.78 19.86 -2.79
N ILE A 258 -1.13 20.35 -1.73
CA ILE A 258 -0.18 21.46 -1.81
C ILE A 258 1.01 21.07 -2.69
N SER A 259 1.58 19.89 -2.47
CA SER A 259 2.70 19.39 -3.27
C SER A 259 2.34 19.17 -4.74
N LEU A 260 1.13 18.66 -5.02
CA LEU A 260 0.61 18.52 -6.39
C LEU A 260 0.42 19.89 -7.08
N ALA A 261 0.17 20.95 -6.30
CA ALA A 261 0.00 22.30 -6.79
C ALA A 261 1.31 23.10 -6.90
N MET A 262 2.42 22.60 -6.34
CA MET A 262 3.71 23.29 -6.41
C MET A 262 4.19 23.45 -7.87
N PRO A 263 4.82 24.59 -8.22
CA PRO A 263 5.50 24.70 -9.50
C PRO A 263 6.57 23.61 -9.61
N ALA A 264 6.51 22.81 -10.67
CA ALA A 264 7.68 22.03 -11.06
C ALA A 264 8.79 23.01 -11.44
N SER A 265 10.04 22.70 -11.07
CA SER A 265 11.20 23.49 -11.49
C SER A 265 11.25 23.59 -13.02
N GLN A 266 11.88 24.64 -13.57
CA GLN A 266 11.93 24.91 -15.02
C GLN A 266 12.51 23.73 -15.85
N GLU A 267 13.16 22.76 -15.21
CA GLU A 267 13.75 21.58 -15.84
C GLU A 267 12.77 20.39 -15.98
N VAL A 268 11.62 20.42 -15.30
CA VAL A 268 10.59 19.39 -15.42
C VAL A 268 9.68 19.75 -16.59
N ALA A 269 9.61 18.85 -17.59
CA ALA A 269 8.86 19.09 -18.82
C ALA A 269 7.40 19.53 -18.52
N PRO A 270 6.85 20.55 -19.21
CA PRO A 270 5.50 21.08 -18.96
C PRO A 270 4.38 20.03 -18.90
N GLY A 271 4.52 18.93 -19.64
CA GLY A 271 3.58 17.80 -19.61
C GLY A 271 3.53 17.03 -18.28
N VAL A 272 4.64 17.03 -17.52
CA VAL A 272 4.72 16.39 -16.20
C VAL A 272 3.95 17.20 -15.16
N ALA A 273 4.15 18.52 -15.13
CA ALA A 273 3.43 19.40 -14.23
C ALA A 273 1.91 19.34 -14.44
N ALA A 274 1.46 19.25 -15.71
CA ALA A 274 0.05 19.09 -16.03
C ALA A 274 -0.54 17.74 -15.56
N GLN A 275 0.22 16.65 -15.65
CA GLN A 275 -0.20 15.32 -15.19
C GLN A 275 -0.31 15.24 -13.66
N ILE A 276 0.65 15.83 -12.95
CA ILE A 276 0.64 15.93 -11.49
C ILE A 276 -0.59 16.72 -11.03
N LEU A 277 -0.81 17.89 -11.64
CA LEU A 277 -1.94 18.77 -11.30
C LEU A 277 -3.30 18.12 -11.61
N ALA A 278 -3.39 17.31 -12.66
CA ALA A 278 -4.62 16.61 -13.03
C ALA A 278 -5.11 15.66 -11.93
N GLY A 279 -4.22 15.12 -11.10
CA GLY A 279 -4.59 14.27 -9.97
C GLY A 279 -5.10 15.02 -8.73
N ALA A 280 -4.85 16.33 -8.62
CA ALA A 280 -5.40 17.13 -7.52
C ALA A 280 -6.91 17.35 -7.66
N ALA A 281 -7.42 17.42 -8.90
CA ALA A 281 -8.82 17.72 -9.14
C ALA A 281 -9.78 16.64 -8.59
N PRO A 282 -9.59 15.33 -8.82
CA PRO A 282 -10.44 14.29 -8.22
C PRO A 282 -10.40 14.29 -6.69
N LEU A 283 -9.22 14.41 -6.08
CA LEU A 283 -9.07 14.49 -4.61
C LEU A 283 -9.88 15.65 -4.03
N LEU A 284 -9.77 16.84 -4.63
CA LEU A 284 -10.58 17.99 -4.21
C LEU A 284 -12.08 17.74 -4.36
N THR A 285 -12.53 16.93 -5.32
CA THR A 285 -13.98 16.64 -5.49
C THR A 285 -14.50 15.90 -4.27
N THR A 286 -13.69 14.96 -3.76
CA THR A 286 -14.02 14.16 -2.59
C THR A 286 -13.96 14.98 -1.31
N LEU A 287 -12.96 15.86 -1.18
CA LEU A 287 -12.64 16.56 0.07
C LEU A 287 -13.41 17.87 0.28
N ILE A 288 -13.79 18.59 -0.78
CA ILE A 288 -14.52 19.87 -0.66
C ILE A 288 -15.80 19.76 0.18
N PRO A 289 -16.63 18.70 0.04
CA PRO A 289 -17.84 18.55 0.85
C PRO A 289 -17.58 18.07 2.28
N ASP A 290 -16.33 17.85 2.71
CA ASP A 290 -16.01 17.34 4.05
C ASP A 290 -15.72 18.50 5.03
N PRO A 291 -16.53 18.66 6.10
CA PRO A 291 -16.33 19.73 7.09
C PRO A 291 -14.99 19.64 7.84
N LEU A 292 -14.45 18.43 8.04
CA LEU A 292 -13.16 18.26 8.71
C LEU A 292 -12.01 18.71 7.80
N PHE A 293 -12.11 18.44 6.50
CA PHE A 293 -11.15 18.98 5.54
C PHE A 293 -11.14 20.51 5.57
N LEU A 294 -12.32 21.16 5.57
CA LEU A 294 -12.44 22.62 5.64
C LEU A 294 -11.75 23.19 6.88
N LYS A 295 -12.02 22.58 8.05
CA LYS A 295 -11.39 22.99 9.31
C LYS A 295 -9.86 22.92 9.22
N ILE A 296 -9.32 21.78 8.76
CA ILE A 296 -7.88 21.59 8.61
C ILE A 296 -7.27 22.56 7.58
N TYR A 297 -8.00 22.86 6.51
CA TYR A 297 -7.58 23.82 5.48
C TYR A 297 -7.38 25.22 6.07
N PHE A 298 -8.33 25.73 6.84
CA PHE A 298 -8.19 27.05 7.47
C PHE A 298 -7.17 27.08 8.61
N GLU A 299 -7.09 26.03 9.44
CA GLU A 299 -6.03 25.91 10.45
C GLU A 299 -4.63 25.93 9.83
N TYR A 300 -4.49 25.39 8.61
CA TYR A 300 -3.24 25.46 7.86
C TYR A 300 -2.95 26.87 7.39
N ALA A 301 -3.97 27.60 6.90
CA ALA A 301 -3.84 28.99 6.45
C ALA A 301 -3.25 29.89 7.54
N ASP A 302 -3.71 29.75 8.79
CA ASP A 302 -3.22 30.53 9.94
C ASP A 302 -1.72 30.31 10.21
N LYS A 303 -1.23 29.10 9.92
CA LYS A 303 0.17 28.70 10.13
C LYS A 303 1.04 28.85 8.89
N LEU A 304 0.48 29.32 7.78
CA LEU A 304 1.15 29.37 6.48
C LEU A 304 2.45 30.19 6.52
N HIS A 305 2.49 31.25 7.32
CA HIS A 305 3.65 32.12 7.51
C HIS A 305 4.85 31.41 8.15
N LEU A 306 4.65 30.24 8.78
CA LEU A 306 5.69 29.41 9.37
C LEU A 306 6.26 28.38 8.38
N CYS A 307 5.63 28.20 7.22
CA CYS A 307 6.05 27.24 6.21
C CYS A 307 7.11 27.83 5.26
N SER A 308 7.80 26.97 4.51
CA SER A 308 8.75 27.40 3.48
C SER A 308 8.06 28.20 2.37
N LEU A 309 8.81 29.05 1.66
CA LEU A 309 8.28 29.86 0.56
C LEU A 309 7.63 28.99 -0.52
N ASP A 310 8.21 27.84 -0.84
CA ASP A 310 7.66 26.90 -1.83
C ASP A 310 6.30 26.35 -1.40
N THR A 311 6.16 26.00 -0.13
CA THR A 311 4.88 25.56 0.46
C THR A 311 3.85 26.69 0.42
N GLN A 312 4.24 27.93 0.72
CA GLN A 312 3.36 29.09 0.63
C GLN A 312 2.86 29.29 -0.81
N VAL A 313 3.75 29.18 -1.80
CA VAL A 313 3.38 29.27 -3.23
C VAL A 313 2.46 28.12 -3.65
N GLY A 314 2.76 26.88 -3.22
CA GLY A 314 1.91 25.72 -3.47
C GLY A 314 0.50 25.91 -2.91
N TYR A 315 0.38 26.41 -1.68
CA TYR A 315 -0.90 26.71 -1.04
C TYR A 315 -1.68 27.79 -1.79
N CYS A 316 -1.04 28.88 -2.21
CA CYS A 316 -1.68 29.93 -3.01
C CYS A 316 -2.20 29.40 -4.35
N LYS A 317 -1.46 28.50 -5.00
CA LYS A 317 -1.92 27.84 -6.24
C LYS A 317 -3.09 26.90 -5.99
N LEU A 318 -3.02 26.11 -4.92
CA LEU A 318 -4.13 25.25 -4.49
C LEU A 318 -5.39 26.08 -4.23
N ASN A 319 -5.27 27.22 -3.56
CA ASN A 319 -6.38 28.14 -3.33
C ASN A 319 -7.02 28.62 -4.65
N ASN A 320 -6.21 28.99 -5.65
CA ASN A 320 -6.75 29.36 -6.96
C ASN A 320 -7.52 28.22 -7.65
N ILE A 321 -7.05 26.98 -7.51
CA ILE A 321 -7.72 25.78 -8.06
C ILE A 321 -9.04 25.53 -7.32
N LEU A 322 -8.99 25.62 -6.00
CA LEU A 322 -10.12 25.45 -5.10
C LEU A 322 -11.21 26.50 -5.37
N LEU A 323 -10.87 27.79 -5.43
CA LEU A 323 -11.80 28.88 -5.72
C LEU A 323 -12.50 28.68 -7.07
N LYS A 324 -11.74 28.35 -8.12
CA LYS A 324 -12.32 28.03 -9.43
C LYS A 324 -13.34 26.91 -9.30
N LYS A 325 -13.03 25.86 -8.53
CA LYS A 325 -13.90 24.71 -8.36
C LYS A 325 -15.15 25.04 -7.54
N LEU A 326 -15.02 25.80 -6.45
CA LEU A 326 -16.14 26.26 -5.64
C LEU A 326 -17.13 27.11 -6.47
N ILE A 327 -16.63 28.03 -7.31
CA ILE A 327 -17.48 28.82 -8.23
C ILE A 327 -18.32 27.92 -9.15
N HIS A 328 -17.77 26.79 -9.59
CA HIS A 328 -18.50 25.84 -10.45
C HIS A 328 -19.48 24.95 -9.67
N LEU A 329 -19.24 24.73 -8.37
CA LEU A 329 -20.06 23.88 -7.50
C LEU A 329 -21.20 24.64 -6.83
N TYR A 330 -21.01 25.90 -6.44
CA TYR A 330 -22.02 26.70 -5.74
C TYR A 330 -23.40 26.78 -6.40
N PRO A 331 -23.52 26.84 -7.75
CA PRO A 331 -24.84 26.81 -8.39
C PRO A 331 -25.54 25.45 -8.34
N LYS A 332 -24.84 24.39 -7.92
CA LYS A 332 -25.26 22.98 -8.02
C LYS A 332 -25.35 22.27 -6.68
N ASP A 333 -24.72 22.81 -5.64
CA ASP A 333 -24.56 22.17 -4.34
C ASP A 333 -24.66 23.23 -3.22
N GLU A 334 -25.87 23.39 -2.67
CA GLU A 334 -26.14 24.35 -1.60
C GLU A 334 -25.48 23.93 -0.28
N GLU A 335 -25.27 22.64 -0.02
CA GLU A 335 -24.59 22.17 1.19
C GLU A 335 -23.12 22.61 1.19
N VAL A 336 -22.42 22.43 0.06
CA VAL A 336 -21.04 22.91 -0.11
C VAL A 336 -20.98 24.44 0.01
N LYS A 337 -21.95 25.15 -0.57
CA LYS A 337 -22.00 26.61 -0.49
C LYS A 337 -22.19 27.10 0.95
N GLU A 338 -23.09 26.48 1.71
CA GLU A 338 -23.28 26.80 3.13
C GLU A 338 -22.05 26.48 3.97
N LEU A 339 -21.36 25.37 3.66
CA LEU A 339 -20.17 24.94 4.39
C LEU A 339 -19.01 25.92 4.24
N TRP A 340 -18.79 26.46 3.03
CA TRP A 340 -17.62 27.31 2.71
C TRP A 340 -17.87 28.82 2.87
N LEU A 341 -19.11 29.28 3.03
CA LEU A 341 -19.46 30.69 3.20
C LEU A 341 -19.84 31.09 4.64
N LYS A 342 -19.96 30.13 5.55
CA LYS A 342 -20.08 30.36 7.01
C LYS A 342 -18.70 30.44 7.63
#